data_AF-A0A7L3PRG8-F1
#
_entry.id   AF-A0A7L3PRG8-F1
#
_cell.length_a   1.000
_cell.length_b   1.000
_cell.length_c   1.000
_cell.angle_alpha   90.00
_cell.angle_beta   90.00
_cell.angle_gamma   90.00
#
_symmetry.space_group_name_H-M   'P 1'
#
loop_
_entity.id
_entity.type
_entity.pdbx_description
1 polymer ?
#
loop_
_entity_poly.entity_id
_entity_poly.type
_entity_poly.pdbx_seq_one_letter_code
_entity_poly.pdbx_strand_id
1 'polypeptide(L)'
;QADSSWRRERILHVPLCKEDCEEWWEDCRDSVTCKENWHKGWNWATGTNRCPWGSMCRPFSEIFPQPKDLCEKIWSNSYRYTPERRGSGRCIQMWFDPAQGNPNVVVAKYYAWKKRSSPDVAPERDHAGCALQWSVLVLLPLALVVVTEVTGGCGSRGWGSL
;
A
#
# COMPACT_ATOMS: atom_id res chain seq x y z
N GLN A 1 0.64 -5.91 5.86
CA GLN A 1 0.47 -7.03 6.80
C GLN A 1 0.23 -6.46 8.20
N ALA A 2 -0.68 -7.04 8.98
CA ALA A 2 -0.83 -6.72 10.40
C ALA A 2 -0.65 -8.03 11.13
N ASP A 3 0.55 -8.29 11.65
CA ASP A 3 0.77 -9.50 12.44
C ASP A 3 0.45 -9.17 13.90
N SER A 4 -0.77 -9.50 14.30
CA SER A 4 -1.28 -9.25 15.64
C SER A 4 -2.12 -10.45 16.09
N SER A 5 -2.34 -10.59 17.40
CA SER A 5 -3.05 -11.74 17.98
C SER A 5 -4.48 -11.96 17.47
N TRP A 6 -5.09 -10.99 16.79
CA TRP A 6 -6.51 -11.01 16.42
C TRP A 6 -6.80 -10.75 14.94
N ARG A 7 -5.78 -10.41 14.12
CA ARG A 7 -5.92 -10.24 12.67
C ARG A 7 -4.57 -10.44 11.98
N ARG A 8 -4.59 -10.93 10.73
CA ARG A 8 -3.42 -11.12 9.85
C ARG A 8 -3.21 -9.97 8.85
N GLU A 9 -4.30 -9.27 8.53
CA GLU A 9 -4.33 -8.20 7.55
C GLU A 9 -5.05 -6.98 8.11
N ARG A 10 -4.71 -5.81 7.60
CA ARG A 10 -5.41 -4.57 7.92
C ARG A 10 -5.34 -3.60 6.76
N ILE A 11 -6.30 -2.68 6.75
CA ILE A 11 -6.24 -1.52 5.88
C ILE A 11 -5.27 -0.46 6.42
N LEU A 12 -4.67 0.26 5.48
CA LEU A 12 -3.72 1.33 5.73
C LEU A 12 -3.94 2.40 4.67
N HIS A 13 -3.98 3.66 5.12
CA HIS A 13 -4.07 4.83 4.26
C HIS A 13 -5.21 4.79 3.25
N VAL A 14 -6.37 4.24 3.64
CA VAL A 14 -7.57 4.27 2.80
C VAL A 14 -7.95 5.74 2.58
N PRO A 15 -8.03 6.22 1.33
CA PRO A 15 -8.28 7.62 1.03
C PRO A 15 -9.73 7.96 1.35
N LEU A 16 -10.02 8.47 2.54
CA LEU A 16 -11.38 8.80 2.96
C LEU A 16 -11.81 10.11 2.31
N CYS A 17 -13.06 10.17 1.83
CA CYS A 17 -13.60 11.39 1.25
C CYS A 17 -13.67 12.51 2.29
N LYS A 18 -13.51 13.74 1.80
CA LYS A 18 -13.49 14.95 2.62
C LYS A 18 -14.72 15.04 3.53
N GLU A 19 -15.91 14.91 2.96
CA GLU A 19 -17.18 15.05 3.68
C GLU A 19 -17.34 13.96 4.74
N ASP A 20 -17.04 12.69 4.42
CA ASP A 20 -17.13 11.60 5.40
C ASP A 20 -16.24 11.83 6.63
N CYS A 21 -15.07 12.44 6.44
CA CYS A 21 -14.18 12.75 7.55
C CYS A 21 -14.62 13.98 8.35
N GLU A 22 -15.02 15.06 7.64
CA GLU A 22 -15.45 16.31 8.25
C GLU A 22 -16.77 16.15 9.01
N GLU A 23 -17.77 15.48 8.42
CA GLU A 23 -19.07 15.21 9.05
C GLU A 23 -18.91 14.31 10.29
N TRP A 24 -18.09 13.25 10.19
CA TRP A 24 -17.82 12.39 11.36
C TRP A 24 -17.19 13.18 12.51
N TRP A 25 -16.25 14.08 12.22
CA TRP A 25 -15.65 14.92 13.24
C TRP A 25 -16.66 15.91 13.83
N GLU A 26 -17.45 16.57 12.99
CA GLU A 26 -18.45 17.55 13.43
C GLU A 26 -19.49 16.91 14.34
N ASP A 27 -20.00 15.71 13.99
CA ASP A 27 -20.96 14.97 14.82
C ASP A 27 -20.40 14.57 16.18
N CYS A 28 -19.07 14.40 16.29
CA CYS A 28 -18.39 13.94 17.50
C CYS A 28 -17.79 15.08 18.35
N ARG A 29 -17.69 16.31 17.84
CA ARG A 29 -16.86 17.38 18.42
C ARG A 29 -17.11 17.69 19.90
N ASP A 30 -18.36 17.53 20.35
CA ASP A 30 -18.83 17.81 21.71
C ASP A 30 -18.90 16.55 22.59
N SER A 31 -18.62 15.38 22.03
CA SER A 31 -18.43 14.15 22.80
C SER A 31 -17.13 14.22 23.61
N VAL A 32 -16.85 13.19 24.41
CA VAL A 32 -15.61 13.10 25.19
C VAL A 32 -14.83 11.84 24.87
N THR A 33 -13.51 11.94 24.94
CA THR A 33 -12.61 10.78 24.90
C THR A 33 -11.37 11.07 25.75
N CYS A 34 -10.60 10.03 26.06
CA CYS A 34 -9.39 10.14 26.86
C CYS A 34 -8.11 9.80 26.07
N LYS A 35 -8.24 9.49 24.77
CA LYS A 35 -7.11 9.10 23.91
C LYS A 35 -7.37 9.38 22.43
N GLU A 36 -6.28 9.68 21.71
CA GLU A 36 -6.26 9.87 20.26
C GLU A 36 -6.16 8.56 19.45
N ASN A 37 -5.69 7.45 20.04
CA ASN A 37 -5.50 6.18 19.34
C ASN A 37 -6.31 5.10 20.03
N TRP A 38 -7.30 4.56 19.31
CA TRP A 38 -8.26 3.59 19.81
C TRP A 38 -7.91 2.15 19.48
N HIS A 39 -6.86 1.90 18.68
CA HIS A 39 -6.37 0.53 18.47
C HIS A 39 -5.58 -0.02 19.68
N LYS A 40 -4.93 0.84 20.48
CA LYS A 40 -3.98 0.39 21.51
C LYS A 40 -3.93 1.30 22.73
N GLY A 41 -3.43 0.72 23.82
CA GLY A 41 -3.17 1.46 25.06
C GLY A 41 -4.42 1.75 25.89
N TRP A 42 -5.51 0.99 25.70
CA TRP A 42 -6.63 0.94 26.63
C TRP A 42 -6.27 0.10 27.86
N ASN A 43 -6.94 0.38 28.98
CA ASN A 43 -6.96 -0.53 30.12
C ASN A 43 -8.05 -1.59 29.91
N TRP A 44 -7.67 -2.87 29.96
CA TRP A 44 -8.56 -4.01 29.75
C TRP A 44 -8.80 -4.86 31.02
N ALA A 45 -8.39 -4.38 32.21
CA ALA A 45 -8.48 -5.13 33.46
C ALA A 45 -9.91 -5.61 33.81
N THR A 46 -10.93 -4.90 33.33
CA THR A 46 -12.35 -5.23 33.55
C THR A 46 -13.00 -6.00 32.40
N GLY A 47 -12.23 -6.49 31.42
CA GLY A 47 -12.72 -7.16 30.21
C GLY A 47 -13.32 -6.23 29.14
N THR A 48 -13.54 -4.95 29.47
CA THR A 48 -13.96 -3.89 28.54
C THR A 48 -12.91 -2.78 28.50
N ASN A 49 -12.82 -2.04 27.40
CA ASN A 49 -11.85 -0.96 27.27
C ASN A 49 -12.20 0.20 28.21
N ARG A 50 -11.26 0.55 29.07
CA ARG A 50 -11.31 1.72 29.95
C ARG A 50 -10.16 2.66 29.64
N CYS A 51 -10.35 3.93 29.96
CA CYS A 51 -9.30 4.93 29.88
C CYS A 51 -8.03 4.47 30.64
N PRO A 52 -6.82 4.74 30.10
CA PRO A 52 -5.57 4.48 30.79
C PRO A 52 -5.56 5.10 32.18
N TRP A 53 -4.85 4.49 33.12
CA TRP A 53 -4.65 5.09 34.44
C TRP A 53 -4.01 6.48 34.31
N GLY A 54 -4.50 7.44 35.10
CA GLY A 54 -4.02 8.82 35.08
C GLY A 54 -4.47 9.64 33.87
N SER A 55 -5.23 9.08 32.93
CA SER A 55 -5.83 9.87 31.84
C SER A 55 -7.17 10.49 32.27
N MET A 56 -7.46 11.66 31.72
CA MET A 56 -8.71 12.38 31.94
C MET A 56 -9.51 12.43 30.64
N CYS A 57 -10.84 12.27 30.74
CA CYS A 57 -11.73 12.53 29.63
C CYS A 57 -11.69 14.02 29.30
N ARG A 58 -11.53 14.33 28.02
CA ARG A 58 -11.54 15.68 27.46
C ARG A 58 -12.51 15.74 26.28
N PRO A 59 -13.00 16.93 25.92
CA PRO A 59 -13.76 17.13 24.69
C PRO A 59 -13.05 16.51 23.49
N PHE A 60 -13.83 15.92 22.60
CA PHE A 60 -13.32 15.23 21.42
C PHE A 60 -12.52 16.18 20.52
N SER A 61 -12.98 17.43 20.41
CA SER A 61 -12.29 18.53 19.73
C SER A 61 -10.94 18.92 20.35
N GLU A 62 -10.70 18.67 21.64
CA GLU A 62 -9.37 18.88 22.25
C GLU A 62 -8.39 17.74 21.90
N ILE A 63 -8.90 16.51 21.82
CA ILE A 63 -8.08 15.32 21.49
C ILE A 63 -7.83 15.20 19.99
N PHE A 64 -8.81 15.60 19.18
CA PHE A 64 -8.74 15.66 17.72
C PHE A 64 -9.07 17.09 17.26
N PRO A 65 -8.08 18.00 17.20
CA PRO A 65 -8.32 19.41 16.87
C PRO A 65 -8.87 19.66 15.47
N GLN A 66 -8.56 18.79 14.50
CA GLN A 66 -9.06 18.87 13.13
C GLN A 66 -9.67 17.54 12.69
N PRO A 67 -10.58 17.54 11.69
CA PRO A 67 -11.11 16.30 11.12
C PRO A 67 -10.02 15.31 10.68
N LYS A 68 -8.94 15.82 10.09
CA LYS A 68 -7.77 15.00 9.72
C LYS A 68 -7.16 14.28 10.92
N ASP A 69 -7.07 14.93 12.08
CA ASP A 69 -6.54 14.30 13.29
C ASP A 69 -7.38 13.10 13.68
N LEU A 70 -8.71 13.23 13.66
CA LEU A 70 -9.64 12.13 13.91
C LEU A 70 -9.37 10.98 12.93
N CYS A 71 -9.58 11.22 11.65
CA CYS A 71 -9.64 10.16 10.64
C CYS A 71 -8.32 9.41 10.52
N GLU A 72 -7.18 10.09 10.65
CA GLU A 72 -5.88 9.47 10.54
C GLU A 72 -5.44 8.79 11.84
N LYS A 73 -5.67 9.40 13.02
CA LYS A 73 -5.07 8.91 14.27
C LYS A 73 -5.91 7.85 14.99
N ILE A 74 -7.24 7.98 15.00
CA ILE A 74 -8.12 7.15 15.84
C ILE A 74 -7.93 5.66 15.60
N TRP A 75 -7.77 5.27 14.33
CA TRP A 75 -7.51 3.88 13.92
C TRP A 75 -6.10 3.66 13.38
N SER A 76 -5.08 4.34 13.95
CA SER A 76 -3.66 4.13 13.61
C SER A 76 -3.37 4.12 12.09
N ASN A 77 -3.75 5.20 11.42
CA ASN A 77 -3.59 5.43 9.98
C ASN A 77 -4.32 4.40 9.10
N SER A 78 -5.42 3.83 9.60
CA SER A 78 -6.29 3.01 8.75
C SER A 78 -6.89 3.83 7.60
N TYR A 79 -7.31 5.06 7.91
CA TYR A 79 -7.72 6.05 6.92
C TYR A 79 -6.66 7.13 6.76
N ARG A 80 -6.69 7.77 5.60
CA ARG A 80 -5.94 8.97 5.24
C ARG A 80 -6.94 10.02 4.78
N TYR A 81 -6.87 11.21 5.35
CA TYR A 81 -7.72 12.32 4.92
C TYR A 81 -7.34 12.74 3.50
N THR A 82 -8.32 13.05 2.67
CA THR A 82 -8.12 13.56 1.32
C THR A 82 -9.00 14.78 1.07
N PRO A 83 -8.58 15.70 0.18
CA PRO A 83 -9.43 16.81 -0.26
C PRO A 83 -10.48 16.38 -1.31
N GLU A 84 -10.46 15.11 -1.74
CA GLU A 84 -11.37 14.57 -2.73
C GLU A 84 -12.79 14.49 -2.16
N ARG A 85 -13.76 14.96 -2.94
CA ARG A 85 -15.17 15.02 -2.56
C ARG A 85 -15.87 13.68 -2.83
N ARG A 86 -16.96 13.39 -2.11
CA ARG A 86 -17.89 12.29 -2.45
C ARG A 86 -18.24 12.31 -3.95
N GLY A 87 -18.33 11.13 -4.56
CA GLY A 87 -18.64 10.99 -5.99
C GLY A 87 -17.47 11.25 -6.97
N SER A 88 -16.32 11.75 -6.52
CA SER A 88 -15.14 11.97 -7.38
C SER A 88 -14.56 10.70 -8.03
N GLY A 89 -14.87 9.52 -7.46
CA GLY A 89 -14.20 8.28 -7.81
C GLY A 89 -12.73 8.21 -7.36
N ARG A 90 -12.29 9.14 -6.50
CA ARG A 90 -10.90 9.25 -6.01
C ARG A 90 -10.73 9.01 -4.52
N CYS A 91 -11.83 8.87 -3.78
CA CYS A 91 -11.85 8.61 -2.35
C CYS A 91 -12.96 7.61 -2.00
N ILE A 92 -12.76 6.88 -0.91
CA ILE A 92 -13.71 5.94 -0.34
C ILE A 92 -14.74 6.70 0.48
N GLN A 93 -16.01 6.39 0.23
CA GLN A 93 -17.17 6.87 0.98
C GLN A 93 -17.53 5.83 2.03
N MET A 94 -17.70 6.26 3.27
CA MET A 94 -18.16 5.39 4.37
C MET A 94 -19.68 5.31 4.37
N TRP A 95 -20.35 6.37 3.90
CA TRP A 95 -21.79 6.48 3.78
C TRP A 95 -22.22 6.69 2.33
N PHE A 96 -23.14 5.86 1.84
CA PHE A 96 -23.75 5.98 0.52
C PHE A 96 -25.09 5.24 0.46
N ASP A 97 -25.96 5.64 -0.46
CA ASP A 97 -27.24 4.98 -0.71
C ASP A 97 -27.02 3.70 -1.55
N PRO A 98 -27.33 2.49 -1.02
CA PRO A 98 -27.13 1.25 -1.77
C PRO A 98 -28.03 1.15 -3.01
N ALA A 99 -29.16 1.86 -3.08
CA ALA A 99 -30.03 1.88 -4.25
C ALA A 99 -29.36 2.55 -5.46
N GLN A 100 -28.38 3.43 -5.23
CA GLN A 100 -27.58 4.09 -6.26
C GLN A 100 -26.28 3.32 -6.60
N GLY A 101 -26.10 2.14 -6.00
CA GLY A 101 -24.91 1.30 -6.16
C GLY A 101 -23.75 1.71 -5.26
N ASN A 102 -22.72 0.86 -5.18
CA ASN A 102 -21.56 1.09 -4.33
C ASN A 102 -20.51 1.96 -5.06
N PRO A 103 -20.29 3.23 -4.65
CA PRO A 103 -19.35 4.12 -5.33
C PRO A 103 -17.89 3.72 -5.09
N ASN A 104 -17.59 2.89 -4.09
CA ASN A 104 -16.23 2.48 -3.76
C ASN A 104 -15.64 1.47 -4.76
N VAL A 105 -16.47 0.83 -5.60
CA VAL A 105 -16.01 -0.10 -6.63
C VAL A 105 -15.09 0.60 -7.63
N VAL A 106 -15.45 1.80 -8.09
CA VAL A 106 -14.63 2.55 -9.07
C VAL A 106 -13.35 3.07 -8.42
N VAL A 107 -13.41 3.46 -7.15
CA VAL A 107 -12.28 3.94 -6.36
C VAL A 107 -11.25 2.83 -6.17
N ALA A 108 -11.70 1.64 -5.77
CA ALA A 108 -10.83 0.47 -5.59
C ALA A 108 -10.14 0.08 -6.91
N LYS A 109 -10.88 0.05 -8.02
CA LYS A 109 -10.31 -0.21 -9.35
C LYS A 109 -9.27 0.84 -9.74
N TYR A 110 -9.55 2.12 -9.49
CA TYR A 110 -8.61 3.20 -9.79
C TYR A 110 -7.28 3.03 -9.04
N TYR A 111 -7.31 2.84 -7.71
CA TYR A 111 -6.07 2.68 -6.94
C TYR A 111 -5.34 1.36 -7.21
N ALA A 112 -6.07 0.28 -7.51
CA ALA A 112 -5.46 -0.99 -7.95
C ALA A 112 -4.71 -0.82 -9.27
N TRP A 113 -5.31 -0.14 -10.25
CA TRP A 113 -4.67 0.16 -11.53
C TRP A 113 -3.50 1.12 -11.36
N LYS A 114 -3.66 2.18 -10.57
CA LYS A 114 -2.59 3.15 -10.27
C LYS A 114 -1.39 2.46 -9.63
N LYS A 115 -1.61 1.54 -8.69
CA LYS A 115 -0.54 0.75 -8.07
C LYS A 115 0.19 -0.12 -9.08
N ARG A 116 -0.52 -0.79 -9.99
CA ARG A 116 0.10 -1.60 -11.06
C ARG A 116 0.89 -0.77 -12.07
N SER A 117 0.42 0.44 -12.36
CA SER A 117 0.99 1.32 -13.39
C SER A 117 2.07 2.25 -12.86
N SER A 118 2.24 2.33 -11.54
CA SER A 118 3.38 3.02 -10.95
C SER A 118 4.58 2.08 -11.02
N PRO A 119 5.72 2.48 -11.63
CA PRO A 119 6.94 1.71 -11.49
C PRO A 119 7.40 1.83 -10.04
N ASP A 120 6.98 0.88 -9.19
CA ASP A 120 7.72 0.63 -7.96
C ASP A 120 9.16 0.33 -8.40
N VAL A 121 10.11 1.07 -7.81
CA VAL A 121 11.56 0.84 -7.93
C VAL A 121 11.80 -0.66 -7.93
N ALA A 122 12.30 -1.17 -9.06
CA ALA A 122 12.64 -2.58 -9.19
C ALA A 122 13.51 -2.98 -7.99
N PRO A 123 13.27 -4.13 -7.35
CA PRO A 123 14.26 -4.66 -6.43
C PRO A 123 15.55 -4.77 -7.22
N GLU A 124 16.62 -4.24 -6.65
CA GLU A 124 17.98 -4.29 -7.16
C GLU A 124 18.20 -5.67 -7.76
N ARG A 125 18.27 -5.75 -9.10
CA ARG A 125 18.69 -6.97 -9.75
C ARG A 125 20.12 -7.15 -9.31
N ASP A 126 20.36 -8.10 -8.42
CA ASP A 126 21.69 -8.64 -8.18
C ASP A 126 22.33 -8.83 -9.55
N HIS A 127 23.40 -8.06 -9.78
CA HIS A 127 24.26 -8.21 -10.93
C HIS A 127 24.82 -9.64 -10.86
N ALA A 128 24.11 -10.60 -11.47
CA ALA A 128 24.74 -11.80 -11.98
C ALA A 128 25.64 -11.33 -13.11
N GLY A 129 26.88 -10.96 -12.75
CA GLY A 129 27.93 -10.66 -13.69
C GLY A 129 28.15 -11.89 -14.57
N CYS A 130 27.57 -11.88 -15.77
CA CYS A 130 28.09 -12.68 -16.86
C CYS A 130 29.49 -12.14 -17.16
N ALA A 131 30.50 -12.71 -16.51
CA ALA A 131 31.89 -12.55 -16.89
C ALA A 131 32.05 -13.14 -18.30
N LEU A 132 31.86 -12.29 -19.31
CA LEU A 132 32.33 -12.58 -20.66
C LEU A 132 33.85 -12.48 -20.60
N GLN A 133 34.50 -13.62 -20.35
CA GLN A 133 35.95 -13.72 -20.30
C GLN A 133 36.50 -13.51 -21.71
N TRP A 134 36.89 -12.27 -22.02
CA TRP A 134 37.64 -11.93 -23.22
C TRP A 134 39.09 -12.40 -23.07
N SER A 135 39.45 -13.34 -23.94
CA SER A 135 40.72 -13.39 -24.69
C SER A 135 42.02 -13.07 -23.95
N VAL A 136 42.80 -14.11 -23.63
CA VAL A 136 44.27 -14.01 -23.57
C VAL A 136 44.84 -14.95 -24.62
N LEU A 137 45.39 -14.36 -25.68
CA LEU A 137 46.28 -14.97 -26.65
C LEU A 137 47.49 -15.58 -25.93
N VAL A 138 47.64 -16.90 -25.99
CA VAL A 138 48.92 -17.56 -25.70
C VAL A 138 49.24 -18.53 -26.83
N LEU A 139 50.47 -18.39 -27.32
CA LEU A 139 51.03 -18.90 -28.56
C LEU A 139 51.09 -20.44 -28.63
N LEU A 140 50.78 -20.97 -29.82
CA LEU A 140 51.00 -22.36 -30.23
C LEU A 140 52.50 -22.74 -30.21
N PRO A 141 52.82 -24.00 -29.93
CA PRO A 141 53.76 -24.75 -30.75
C PRO A 141 53.09 -25.94 -31.45
N LEU A 142 53.59 -26.21 -32.66
CA LEU A 142 53.16 -27.23 -33.59
C LEU A 142 53.03 -28.63 -32.98
N ALA A 143 51.91 -29.30 -33.23
CA ALA A 143 51.90 -30.73 -33.55
C ALA A 143 50.64 -31.07 -34.36
N LEU A 144 50.86 -31.76 -35.48
CA LEU A 144 49.89 -32.31 -36.42
C LEU A 144 48.73 -33.06 -35.72
N VAL A 145 47.51 -32.96 -36.26
CA VAL A 145 46.64 -34.11 -36.64
C VAL A 145 45.34 -33.59 -37.32
N VAL A 146 45.26 -33.88 -38.62
CA VAL A 146 44.13 -34.40 -39.43
C VAL A 146 42.69 -33.87 -39.23
N VAL A 147 42.24 -33.19 -40.29
CA VAL A 147 40.90 -33.07 -40.92
C VAL A 147 39.75 -33.94 -40.36
N THR A 148 38.61 -33.30 -40.03
CA THR A 148 37.27 -33.64 -40.58
C THR A 148 36.28 -32.49 -40.38
N GLU A 149 35.63 -32.08 -41.47
CA GLU A 149 34.47 -31.20 -41.52
C GLU A 149 33.24 -31.85 -40.86
N VAL A 150 32.46 -31.08 -40.09
CA VAL A 150 31.00 -31.28 -40.01
C VAL A 150 30.32 -29.91 -39.94
N THR A 151 29.52 -29.63 -40.97
CA THR A 151 28.62 -28.49 -41.10
C THR A 151 27.34 -28.72 -40.29
N GLY A 152 26.77 -27.65 -39.72
CA GLY A 152 25.49 -27.72 -39.03
C GLY A 152 25.00 -26.36 -38.54
N GLY A 153 24.43 -25.56 -39.44
CA GLY A 153 23.73 -24.33 -39.08
C GLY A 153 22.28 -24.60 -38.66
N CYS A 154 21.68 -23.70 -37.86
CA CYS A 154 20.24 -23.48 -37.87
C CYS A 154 19.93 -22.02 -37.49
N GLY A 155 19.20 -21.34 -38.38
CA GLY A 155 18.99 -19.90 -38.39
C GLY A 155 17.84 -19.38 -37.51
N SER A 156 17.83 -18.05 -37.42
CA SER A 156 16.81 -17.22 -36.79
C SER A 156 15.56 -17.08 -37.67
N ARG A 157 14.37 -17.15 -37.06
CA ARG A 157 13.13 -16.58 -37.63
C ARG A 157 12.58 -15.53 -36.69
N GLY A 158 12.45 -14.31 -37.20
CA GLY A 158 11.63 -13.26 -36.60
C GLY A 158 10.19 -13.32 -37.11
N TRP A 159 9.28 -12.71 -36.34
CA TRP A 159 7.98 -12.19 -36.73
C TRP A 159 7.77 -10.92 -35.89
N GLY A 160 7.39 -9.74 -36.40
CA GLY A 160 6.71 -9.43 -37.65
C GLY A 160 5.24 -9.12 -37.33
N SER A 161 4.94 -7.83 -37.18
CA SER A 161 3.67 -7.22 -36.79
C SER A 161 2.50 -7.50 -37.74
N LEU A 162 1.30 -7.53 -37.17
CA LEU A 162 0.05 -6.98 -37.72
C LEU A 162 -0.80 -6.46 -36.55
#